data_AF-A0AAW0WXS6-F1
#
_entry.id   AF-A0AAW0WXS6-F1
#
_cell.length_a   1.000
_cell.length_b   1.000
_cell.length_c   1.000
_cell.angle_alpha   90.00
_cell.angle_beta   90.00
_cell.angle_gamma   90.00
#
_symmetry.space_group_name_H-M   'P 1'
#
loop_
_entity.id
_entity.type
_entity.pdbx_description
1 polymer ?
#
loop_
_entity_poly.entity_id
_entity_poly.type
_entity_poly.pdbx_seq_one_letter_code
_entity_poly.pdbx_strand_id
1 'polypeptide(L)'
;MLAVHLQRSVRSFPFNSPLWYPDGSPKTTKLMHQIHVYLVNIIPAHIADTILKILGKKPIALKLCNKMVKAVNALEYFMLRDWIFHNTHTQCLWDTLSPTDKEIYHFDIDELDWDEYIETYQKGCKQYIMKENLKDIPQARKTLHILHIFHRLVQLAMMYGVWCMLSSDSATSCYTHFFNGASKLLSLSPMLAAATEDVDIS
;
A
#
# COMPACT_ATOMS: atom_id res chain seq x y z
N MET A 1 -4.65 2.79 -15.78
CA MET A 1 -5.99 3.42 -15.93
C MET A 1 -7.02 2.80 -14.98
N LEU A 2 -7.23 1.48 -14.99
CA LEU A 2 -8.18 0.77 -14.10
C LEU A 2 -7.95 0.99 -12.59
N ALA A 3 -6.69 0.98 -12.11
CA ALA A 3 -6.40 1.17 -10.69
C ALA A 3 -6.91 2.52 -10.14
N VAL A 4 -6.90 3.57 -10.96
CA VAL A 4 -7.39 4.91 -10.58
C VAL A 4 -8.92 4.91 -10.47
N HIS A 5 -9.60 4.27 -11.43
CA HIS A 5 -11.06 4.13 -11.41
C HIS A 5 -11.53 3.28 -10.21
N LEU A 6 -10.84 2.17 -9.92
CA LEU A 6 -11.13 1.35 -8.76
C LEU A 6 -10.91 2.10 -7.45
N GLN A 7 -9.81 2.85 -7.33
CA GLN A 7 -9.55 3.68 -6.16
C GLN A 7 -10.61 4.78 -5.96
N ARG A 8 -11.08 5.39 -7.06
CA ARG A 8 -12.16 6.38 -7.03
C ARG A 8 -13.47 5.74 -6.59
N SER A 9 -13.83 4.58 -7.14
CA SER A 9 -15.07 3.87 -6.81
C SER A 9 -15.11 3.41 -5.35
N VAL A 10 -14.00 2.87 -4.82
CA VAL A 10 -13.87 2.52 -3.39
C VAL A 10 -14.06 3.73 -2.48
N ARG A 11 -13.60 4.92 -2.89
CA ARG A 11 -13.80 6.16 -2.14
C ARG A 11 -15.24 6.69 -2.25
N SER A 12 -15.91 6.45 -3.36
CA SER A 12 -17.32 6.80 -3.57
C SER A 12 -18.26 5.93 -2.73
N PHE A 13 -17.92 4.66 -2.53
CA PHE A 13 -18.70 3.67 -1.79
C PHE A 13 -17.91 3.10 -0.59
N PRO A 14 -17.60 3.91 0.43
CA PRO A 14 -16.85 3.41 1.58
C PRO A 14 -17.66 2.43 2.43
N PHE A 15 -16.96 1.52 3.10
CA PHE A 15 -17.54 0.65 4.12
C PHE A 15 -18.04 1.46 5.32
N ASN A 16 -19.05 0.94 6.03
CA ASN A 16 -19.68 1.69 7.12
C ASN A 16 -18.76 1.84 8.34
N SER A 17 -17.92 0.84 8.60
CA SER A 17 -17.04 0.80 9.78
C SER A 17 -15.58 0.46 9.44
N PRO A 18 -14.85 1.34 8.71
CA PRO A 18 -13.44 1.15 8.47
C PRO A 18 -12.65 1.43 9.76
N LEU A 19 -11.78 0.50 10.17
CA LEU A 19 -10.92 0.68 11.35
C LEU A 19 -9.82 1.74 11.10
N TRP A 20 -9.37 1.87 9.86
CA TRP A 20 -8.31 2.77 9.44
C TRP A 20 -8.56 3.31 8.04
N TYR A 21 -7.99 4.47 7.70
CA TYR A 21 -8.11 5.03 6.36
C TYR A 21 -7.36 4.13 5.36
N PRO A 22 -8.01 3.57 4.32
CA PRO A 22 -7.36 2.73 3.33
C PRO A 22 -6.53 3.60 2.37
N ASP A 23 -5.31 3.96 2.78
CA ASP A 23 -4.30 4.52 1.89
C ASP A 23 -3.45 3.38 1.33
N GLY A 24 -3.60 3.11 0.05
CA GLY A 24 -2.88 2.08 -0.67
C GLY A 24 -2.34 2.65 -1.96
N SER A 25 -1.04 2.93 -1.98
CA SER A 25 -0.32 3.30 -3.21
C SER A 25 0.66 2.17 -3.53
N PRO A 26 0.54 1.53 -4.71
CA PRO A 26 1.54 0.57 -5.15
C PRO A 26 2.90 1.27 -5.19
N LYS A 27 3.90 0.66 -4.58
CA LYS A 27 5.28 1.17 -4.58
C LYS A 27 6.08 0.42 -5.61
N THR A 28 6.93 1.13 -6.35
CA THR A 28 7.77 0.60 -7.41
C THR A 28 8.86 -0.33 -6.90
N THR A 29 9.33 -0.13 -5.67
CA THR A 29 10.41 -0.94 -5.07
C THR A 29 9.93 -1.71 -3.85
N LYS A 30 10.29 -2.99 -3.78
CA LYS A 30 9.95 -3.90 -2.67
C LYS A 30 10.47 -3.40 -1.32
N LEU A 31 11.70 -2.88 -1.29
CA LEU A 31 12.29 -2.30 -0.07
C LEU A 31 11.46 -1.13 0.46
N MET A 32 11.08 -0.19 -0.42
CA MET A 32 10.25 0.96 -0.05
C MET A 32 8.87 0.52 0.45
N HIS A 33 8.28 -0.51 -0.17
CA HIS A 33 7.03 -1.10 0.30
C HIS A 33 7.18 -1.68 1.71
N GLN A 34 8.22 -2.48 1.96
CA GLN A 34 8.48 -3.08 3.27
C GLN A 34 8.70 -2.03 4.36
N ILE A 35 9.56 -1.04 4.12
CA ILE A 35 9.81 0.05 5.07
C ILE A 35 8.51 0.78 5.40
N HIS A 36 7.70 1.10 4.39
CA HIS A 36 6.42 1.77 4.59
C HIS A 36 5.44 0.90 5.41
N VAL A 37 5.34 -0.40 5.11
CA VAL A 37 4.50 -1.33 5.87
C VAL A 37 4.92 -1.38 7.34
N TYR A 38 6.22 -1.50 7.61
CA TYR A 38 6.71 -1.51 8.99
C TYR A 38 6.44 -0.21 9.72
N LEU A 39 6.79 0.93 9.12
CA LEU A 39 6.69 2.25 9.77
C LEU A 39 5.23 2.71 9.95
N VAL A 40 4.37 2.51 8.95
CA VAL A 40 3.02 3.10 8.95
C VAL A 40 1.96 2.13 9.47
N ASN A 41 2.17 0.81 9.34
CA ASN A 41 1.17 -0.18 9.75
C ASN A 41 1.61 -0.95 10.99
N ILE A 42 2.79 -1.57 11.00
CA ILE A 42 3.19 -2.49 12.07
C ILE A 42 3.55 -1.75 13.37
N ILE A 43 4.39 -0.72 13.31
CA ILE A 43 4.80 0.03 14.52
C ILE A 43 3.59 0.69 15.20
N PRO A 44 2.71 1.44 14.49
CA PRO A 44 1.53 2.03 15.13
C PRO A 44 0.56 0.98 15.69
N ALA A 45 0.42 -0.19 15.03
CA ALA A 45 -0.40 -1.28 15.54
C ALA A 45 0.14 -1.87 16.86
N HIS A 46 1.47 -1.99 17.01
CA HIS A 46 2.09 -2.42 18.27
C HIS A 46 1.86 -1.41 19.40
N ILE A 47 1.97 -0.11 19.11
CA ILE A 47 1.69 0.95 20.08
C ILE A 47 0.21 0.89 20.49
N ALA A 48 -0.70 0.82 19.52
CA ALA A 48 -2.14 0.75 19.76
C ALA A 48 -2.52 -0.47 20.62
N ASP A 49 -1.99 -1.66 20.30
CA ASP A 49 -2.25 -2.87 21.09
C ASP A 49 -1.64 -2.82 22.49
N THR A 50 -0.51 -2.14 22.68
CA THR A 50 0.09 -1.93 24.00
C THR A 50 -0.78 -1.01 24.86
N ILE A 51 -1.29 0.08 24.28
CA ILE A 51 -2.24 0.98 24.96
C ILE A 51 -3.53 0.21 25.32
N LEU A 52 -4.07 -0.58 24.39
CA LEU A 52 -5.27 -1.39 24.66
C LEU A 52 -5.03 -2.38 25.81
N LYS A 53 -3.87 -3.04 25.87
CA LYS A 53 -3.51 -3.93 26.98
C LYS A 53 -3.43 -3.19 28.31
N ILE A 54 -2.82 -2.00 28.35
CA ILE A 54 -2.76 -1.16 29.56
C ILE A 54 -4.17 -0.76 30.01
N LEU A 55 -5.08 -0.50 29.07
CA LEU A 55 -6.49 -0.20 29.34
C LEU A 55 -7.34 -1.46 29.63
N GLY A 56 -6.74 -2.64 29.76
CA GLY A 56 -7.44 -3.91 30.02
C GLY A 56 -8.28 -4.43 28.84
N LYS A 57 -8.12 -3.85 27.65
CA LYS A 57 -8.84 -4.24 26.42
C LYS A 57 -8.03 -5.25 25.60
N LYS A 58 -8.75 -6.04 24.79
CA LYS A 58 -8.14 -7.05 23.92
C LYS A 58 -7.38 -6.38 22.76
N PRO A 59 -6.11 -6.73 22.52
CA PRO A 59 -5.34 -6.25 21.37
C PRO A 59 -5.85 -6.87 20.07
N ILE A 60 -6.07 -6.06 19.04
CA ILE A 60 -6.66 -6.44 17.74
C ILE A 60 -5.86 -5.86 16.57
N ALA A 61 -5.19 -4.71 16.74
CA ALA A 61 -4.57 -3.97 15.64
C ALA A 61 -3.49 -4.78 14.94
N LEU A 62 -2.59 -5.42 15.68
CA LEU A 62 -1.49 -6.20 15.10
C LEU A 62 -2.01 -7.43 14.33
N LYS A 63 -3.08 -8.06 14.82
CA LYS A 63 -3.71 -9.19 14.13
C LYS A 63 -4.29 -8.75 12.79
N LEU A 64 -4.90 -7.57 12.73
CA LEU A 64 -5.45 -7.03 11.49
C LEU A 64 -4.34 -6.68 10.49
N CYS A 65 -3.29 -5.97 10.92
CA CYS A 65 -2.16 -5.64 10.06
C CYS A 65 -1.48 -6.89 9.50
N ASN A 66 -1.27 -7.93 10.32
CA ASN A 66 -0.69 -9.18 9.85
C ASN A 66 -1.58 -9.90 8.82
N LYS A 67 -2.91 -9.88 8.99
CA LYS A 67 -3.83 -10.42 7.97
C LYS A 67 -3.75 -9.63 6.66
N MET A 68 -3.71 -8.30 6.75
CA MET A 68 -3.56 -7.43 5.59
C MET A 68 -2.25 -7.71 4.85
N VAL A 69 -1.11 -7.77 5.55
CA VAL A 69 0.20 -8.07 4.93
C VAL A 69 0.19 -9.44 4.26
N LYS A 70 -0.38 -10.47 4.89
CA LYS A 70 -0.53 -11.79 4.27
C LYS A 70 -1.36 -11.75 2.98
N ALA A 71 -2.48 -11.03 3.00
CA ALA A 71 -3.33 -10.87 1.82
C ALA A 71 -2.61 -10.13 0.69
N VAL A 72 -1.90 -9.05 1.01
CA VAL A 72 -1.10 -8.30 0.02
C VAL A 72 0.00 -9.19 -0.56
N ASN A 73 0.73 -9.94 0.26
CA ASN A 73 1.78 -10.86 -0.23
C ASN A 73 1.22 -11.97 -1.13
N ALA A 74 0.03 -12.49 -0.83
CA ALA A 74 -0.64 -13.47 -1.67
C ALA A 74 -1.09 -12.88 -3.02
N LEU A 75 -1.50 -11.61 -3.02
CA LEU A 75 -1.94 -10.89 -4.22
C LEU A 75 -0.78 -10.31 -5.04
N GLU A 76 0.42 -10.12 -4.45
CA GLU A 76 1.60 -9.53 -5.09
C GLU A 76 1.90 -10.17 -6.45
N TYR A 77 1.88 -11.50 -6.52
CA TYR A 77 2.16 -12.26 -7.74
C TYR A 77 1.17 -11.95 -8.87
N PHE A 78 -0.11 -11.79 -8.54
CA PHE A 78 -1.16 -11.55 -9.53
C PHE A 78 -1.24 -10.09 -9.94
N MET A 79 -1.00 -9.17 -9.00
CA MET A 79 -1.19 -7.73 -9.20
C MET A 79 0.00 -7.04 -9.89
N LEU A 80 1.22 -7.56 -9.72
CA LEU A 80 2.44 -6.93 -10.24
C LEU A 80 2.90 -7.46 -11.59
N ARG A 81 2.22 -8.48 -12.11
CA ARG A 81 2.58 -9.12 -13.38
C ARG A 81 1.53 -8.81 -14.43
N ASP A 82 1.98 -8.46 -15.62
CA ASP A 82 1.08 -8.32 -16.76
C ASP A 82 0.69 -9.71 -17.26
N TRP A 83 -0.61 -9.91 -17.41
CA TRP A 83 -1.20 -11.13 -17.93
C TRP A 83 -1.75 -10.84 -19.31
N ILE A 84 -1.09 -11.38 -20.34
CA ILE A 84 -1.56 -11.29 -21.72
C ILE A 84 -2.37 -12.55 -21.99
N PHE A 85 -3.68 -12.40 -22.10
CA PHE A 85 -4.57 -13.47 -22.49
C PHE A 85 -4.92 -13.31 -23.97
N HIS A 86 -4.57 -14.29 -24.80
CA HIS A 86 -4.96 -14.30 -26.20
C HIS A 86 -6.40 -14.83 -26.32
N ASN A 87 -7.29 -14.02 -26.87
CA ASN A 87 -8.72 -14.32 -27.04
C ASN A 87 -9.14 -14.41 -28.52
N THR A 88 -8.21 -14.75 -29.41
CA THR A 88 -8.43 -14.74 -30.88
C THR A 88 -9.64 -15.56 -31.31
N HIS A 89 -9.85 -16.74 -30.73
CA HIS A 89 -11.01 -17.57 -31.08
C HIS A 89 -12.33 -16.96 -30.61
N THR A 90 -12.35 -16.28 -29.47
CA THR A 90 -13.53 -15.58 -28.97
C THR A 90 -13.89 -14.40 -29.86
N GLN A 91 -12.90 -13.66 -30.35
CA GLN A 91 -13.09 -12.58 -31.32
C GLN A 91 -13.61 -13.12 -32.66
N CYS A 92 -13.00 -14.19 -33.20
CA CYS A 92 -13.50 -14.82 -34.42
C CYS A 92 -14.94 -15.32 -34.26
N LEU A 93 -15.28 -15.90 -33.10
CA LEU A 93 -16.65 -16.31 -32.82
C LEU A 93 -17.60 -15.11 -32.83
N TRP A 94 -17.24 -14.01 -32.17
CA TRP A 94 -18.02 -12.77 -32.20
C TRP A 94 -18.25 -12.27 -33.63
N ASP A 95 -17.23 -12.30 -34.48
CA ASP A 95 -17.36 -11.85 -35.88
C ASP A 95 -18.28 -12.73 -36.73
N THR A 96 -18.41 -14.02 -36.39
CA THR A 96 -19.29 -14.96 -37.11
C THR A 96 -20.76 -14.87 -36.68
N LEU A 97 -21.08 -14.24 -35.56
CA LEU A 97 -22.46 -14.14 -35.06
C LEU A 97 -23.31 -13.19 -35.90
N SER A 98 -24.59 -13.55 -36.07
CA SER A 98 -25.57 -12.67 -36.69
C SER A 98 -25.83 -11.45 -35.81
N PRO A 99 -26.30 -10.30 -36.35
CA PRO A 99 -26.63 -9.13 -35.54
C PRO A 99 -27.62 -9.43 -34.42
N THR A 100 -28.61 -10.30 -34.68
CA THR A 100 -29.60 -10.72 -33.69
C THR A 100 -28.96 -11.54 -32.56
N ASP A 101 -28.04 -12.45 -32.88
CA ASP A 101 -27.36 -13.25 -31.85
C ASP A 101 -26.40 -12.41 -31.00
N LYS A 102 -25.73 -11.42 -31.61
CA LYS A 102 -24.88 -10.46 -30.88
C LYS A 102 -25.68 -9.64 -29.86
N GLU A 103 -26.92 -9.31 -30.17
CA GLU A 103 -27.80 -8.58 -29.25
C GLU A 103 -28.28 -9.48 -28.10
N ILE A 104 -28.63 -10.73 -28.38
CA ILE A 104 -29.08 -11.69 -27.36
C ILE A 104 -27.91 -12.11 -26.45
N TYR A 105 -26.74 -12.34 -27.01
CA TYR A 105 -25.54 -12.85 -26.33
C TYR A 105 -24.40 -11.85 -26.39
N HIS A 106 -24.60 -10.66 -25.84
CA HIS A 106 -23.59 -9.62 -25.83
C HIS A 106 -22.42 -9.98 -24.90
N PHE A 107 -21.24 -10.26 -25.47
CA PHE A 107 -20.01 -10.55 -24.72
C PHE A 107 -18.79 -9.78 -25.23
N ASP A 108 -19.00 -8.72 -26.01
CA ASP A 108 -17.91 -7.82 -26.39
C ASP A 108 -17.44 -7.02 -25.17
N ILE A 109 -16.14 -7.13 -24.86
CA ILE A 109 -15.53 -6.46 -23.72
C ILE A 109 -15.14 -5.03 -24.08
N ASP A 110 -14.96 -4.73 -25.37
CA ASP A 110 -14.53 -3.41 -25.83
C ASP A 110 -15.67 -2.38 -25.72
N GLU A 111 -16.92 -2.83 -25.80
CA GLU A 111 -18.11 -2.00 -25.59
C GLU A 111 -18.48 -1.80 -24.11
N LEU A 112 -17.82 -2.48 -23.19
CA LEU A 112 -18.14 -2.41 -21.76
C LEU A 112 -17.74 -1.06 -21.14
N ASP A 113 -18.71 -0.36 -20.56
CA ASP A 113 -18.44 0.79 -19.70
C ASP A 113 -17.83 0.32 -18.36
N TRP A 114 -16.50 0.45 -18.27
CA TRP A 114 -15.74 0.09 -17.08
C TRP A 114 -16.12 0.91 -15.84
N ASP A 115 -16.56 2.15 -15.98
CA ASP A 115 -16.94 2.99 -14.85
C ASP A 115 -18.26 2.52 -14.24
N GLU A 116 -19.27 2.28 -15.07
CA GLU A 116 -20.55 1.72 -14.64
C GLU A 116 -20.39 0.32 -14.05
N TYR A 117 -19.57 -0.52 -14.69
CA TYR A 117 -19.29 -1.87 -14.23
C TYR A 117 -18.65 -1.87 -12.83
N ILE A 118 -17.59 -1.07 -12.62
CA ILE A 118 -16.88 -1.00 -11.34
C ILE A 118 -17.79 -0.41 -10.25
N GLU A 119 -18.62 0.58 -10.57
CA GLU A 119 -19.59 1.14 -9.63
C GLU A 119 -20.64 0.12 -9.20
N THR A 120 -21.22 -0.60 -10.15
CA THR A 120 -22.22 -1.65 -9.89
C THR A 120 -21.60 -2.79 -9.07
N TYR A 121 -20.38 -3.19 -9.42
CA TYR A 121 -19.60 -4.17 -8.66
C TYR A 121 -19.39 -3.72 -7.20
N GLN A 122 -18.95 -2.48 -6.95
CA GLN A 122 -18.74 -1.97 -5.59
C GLN A 122 -20.04 -1.93 -4.78
N LYS A 123 -21.16 -1.49 -5.36
CA LYS A 123 -22.47 -1.53 -4.72
C LYS A 123 -22.88 -2.97 -4.35
N GLY A 124 -22.67 -3.90 -5.28
CA GLY A 124 -22.93 -5.33 -5.08
C GLY A 124 -22.08 -5.92 -3.94
N CYS A 125 -20.78 -5.62 -3.90
CA CYS A 125 -19.91 -6.03 -2.80
C CYS A 125 -20.41 -5.50 -1.45
N LYS A 126 -20.78 -4.22 -1.39
CA LYS A 126 -21.29 -3.61 -0.15
C LYS A 126 -22.60 -4.25 0.32
N GLN A 127 -23.54 -4.47 -0.59
CA GLN A 127 -24.86 -5.00 -0.25
C GLN A 127 -24.84 -6.51 0.05
N TYR A 128 -24.17 -7.31 -0.77
CA TYR A 128 -24.29 -8.77 -0.72
C TYR A 128 -23.15 -9.44 0.04
N ILE A 129 -21.92 -8.95 -0.09
CA ILE A 129 -20.75 -9.53 0.59
C ILE A 129 -20.64 -8.96 2.01
N MET A 130 -20.67 -7.64 2.13
CA MET A 130 -20.53 -6.96 3.43
C MET A 130 -21.85 -6.85 4.20
N LYS A 131 -22.99 -7.12 3.54
CA LYS A 131 -24.33 -7.04 4.14
C LYS A 131 -24.65 -5.65 4.72
N GLU A 132 -24.13 -4.60 4.09
CA GLU A 132 -24.34 -3.20 4.49
C GLU A 132 -25.43 -2.54 3.64
N ASN A 133 -26.16 -1.58 4.22
CA ASN A 133 -27.19 -0.86 3.49
C ASN A 133 -26.58 0.27 2.65
N LEU A 134 -27.01 0.41 1.39
CA LEU A 134 -26.57 1.50 0.51
C LEU A 134 -27.05 2.88 1.00
N LYS A 135 -28.09 2.94 1.82
CA LYS A 135 -28.57 4.20 2.42
C LYS A 135 -27.55 4.84 3.36
N ASP A 136 -26.61 4.06 3.90
CA ASP A 136 -25.64 4.53 4.89
C ASP A 136 -24.39 5.18 4.26
N ILE A 137 -24.29 5.20 2.92
CA ILE A 137 -23.14 5.77 2.20
C ILE A 137 -22.78 7.20 2.65
N PRO A 138 -23.74 8.13 2.84
CA PRO A 138 -23.40 9.49 3.28
C PRO A 138 -22.74 9.52 4.67
N GLN A 139 -23.17 8.65 5.58
CA GLN A 139 -22.58 8.53 6.91
C GLN A 139 -21.19 7.90 6.82
N ALA A 140 -21.04 6.83 6.04
CA ALA A 140 -19.76 6.18 5.80
C ALA A 140 -18.71 7.14 5.21
N ARG A 141 -19.11 8.04 4.29
CA ARG A 141 -18.23 9.09 3.74
C ARG A 141 -17.74 10.07 4.81
N LYS A 142 -18.59 10.48 5.74
CA LYS A 142 -18.19 11.35 6.87
C LYS A 142 -17.15 10.66 7.76
N THR A 143 -17.41 9.40 8.13
CA THR A 143 -16.47 8.59 8.91
C THR A 143 -15.13 8.46 8.20
N LEU A 144 -15.14 8.17 6.90
CA LEU A 144 -13.92 8.08 6.09
C LEU A 144 -13.13 9.40 6.05
N HIS A 145 -13.83 10.54 5.94
CA HIS A 145 -13.19 11.86 5.94
C HIS A 145 -12.51 12.18 7.29
N ILE A 146 -13.15 11.85 8.41
CA ILE A 146 -12.54 11.98 9.75
C ILE A 146 -11.30 11.09 9.85
N LEU A 147 -11.41 9.83 9.40
CA LEU A 147 -10.28 8.90 9.36
C LEU A 147 -9.15 9.41 8.46
N HIS A 148 -9.46 10.08 7.35
CA HIS A 148 -8.47 10.69 6.48
C HIS A 148 -7.68 11.80 7.20
N ILE A 149 -8.39 12.72 7.86
CA ILE A 149 -7.75 13.78 8.64
C ILE A 149 -6.87 13.17 9.73
N PHE A 150 -7.39 12.21 10.48
CA PHE A 150 -6.65 11.52 11.53
C PHE A 150 -5.39 10.85 10.97
N HIS A 151 -5.50 10.14 9.84
CA HIS A 151 -4.37 9.52 9.17
C HIS A 151 -3.28 10.53 8.77
N ARG A 152 -3.68 11.70 8.22
CA ARG A 152 -2.75 12.78 7.87
C ARG A 152 -2.06 13.37 9.10
N LEU A 153 -2.81 13.60 10.19
CA LEU A 153 -2.24 14.10 11.45
C LEU A 153 -1.22 13.12 12.03
N VAL A 154 -1.53 11.83 12.03
CA VAL A 154 -0.61 10.78 12.49
C VAL A 154 0.65 10.71 11.61
N GLN A 155 0.52 10.82 10.28
CA GLN A 155 1.67 10.88 9.37
C GLN A 155 2.56 12.11 9.66
N LEU A 156 1.96 13.29 9.83
CA LEU A 156 2.69 14.52 10.16
C LEU A 156 3.37 14.42 11.54
N ALA A 157 2.70 13.85 12.53
CA ALA A 157 3.27 13.61 13.86
C ALA A 157 4.44 12.62 13.80
N MET A 158 4.33 11.55 13.01
CA MET A 158 5.44 10.60 12.79
C MET A 158 6.63 11.28 12.09
N MET A 159 6.38 12.06 11.04
CA MET A 159 7.41 12.85 10.34
C MET A 159 8.12 13.82 11.28
N TYR A 160 7.36 14.54 12.10
CA TYR A 160 7.89 15.45 13.11
C TYR A 160 8.68 14.70 14.19
N GLY A 161 8.19 13.55 14.65
CA GLY A 161 8.90 12.70 15.61
C GLY A 161 10.26 12.23 15.08
N VAL A 162 10.31 11.76 13.82
CA VAL A 162 11.56 11.37 13.17
C VAL A 162 12.50 12.58 13.04
N TRP A 163 11.99 13.74 12.64
CA TRP A 163 12.77 14.97 12.57
C TRP A 163 13.38 15.34 13.93
N CYS A 164 12.57 15.34 15.00
CA CYS A 164 13.04 15.62 16.35
C CYS A 164 14.08 14.62 16.84
N MET A 165 13.93 13.33 16.50
CA MET A 165 14.94 12.32 16.82
C MET A 165 16.25 12.57 16.08
N LEU A 166 16.20 12.98 14.81
CA LEU A 166 17.39 13.31 14.02
C LEU A 166 18.06 14.60 14.49
N SER A 167 17.28 15.59 14.93
CA SER A 167 17.77 16.87 15.44
C SER A 167 18.17 16.83 16.92
N SER A 168 17.98 15.70 17.60
CA SER A 168 18.43 15.53 18.99
C SER A 168 19.94 15.43 19.04
N ASP A 169 20.56 16.12 20.01
CA ASP A 169 22.03 16.17 20.19
C ASP A 169 22.69 14.78 20.20
N SER A 170 22.00 13.77 20.73
CA SER A 170 22.45 12.37 20.74
C SER A 170 22.58 11.78 19.33
N ALA A 171 21.65 12.07 18.43
CA ALA A 171 21.70 11.61 17.05
C ALA A 171 22.73 12.38 16.22
N THR A 172 22.84 13.69 16.45
CA THR A 172 23.87 14.54 15.83
C THR A 172 25.27 14.05 16.19
N SER A 173 25.48 13.68 17.46
CA SER A 173 26.72 13.05 17.94
C SER A 173 26.98 11.71 17.24
N CYS A 174 25.96 10.86 17.09
CA CYS A 174 26.10 9.58 16.40
C CYS A 174 26.48 9.73 14.90
N TYR A 175 25.82 10.62 14.16
CA TYR A 175 26.14 10.85 12.75
C TYR A 175 27.50 11.51 12.56
N THR A 176 27.91 12.43 13.44
CA THR A 176 29.26 13.04 13.40
C THR A 176 30.35 12.00 13.70
N HIS A 177 30.15 11.09 14.65
CA HIS A 177 31.06 9.97 14.90
C HIS A 177 31.14 9.00 13.71
N PHE A 178 30.00 8.66 13.10
CA PHE A 178 29.96 7.84 11.89
C PHE A 178 30.69 8.50 10.71
N PHE A 179 30.43 9.79 10.44
CA PHE A 179 31.09 10.54 9.37
C PHE A 179 32.60 10.66 9.61
N ASN A 180 33.03 10.93 10.83
CA ASN A 180 34.45 11.01 11.20
C ASN A 180 35.15 9.65 11.11
N GLY A 181 34.44 8.55 11.41
CA GLY A 181 34.96 7.19 11.21
C GLY A 181 35.09 6.83 9.74
N ALA A 182 34.06 7.12 8.93
CA ALA A 182 34.06 6.87 7.49
C ALA A 182 35.12 7.71 6.76
N SER A 183 35.31 8.98 7.14
CA SER A 183 36.34 9.84 6.56
C SER A 183 37.75 9.34 6.90
N LYS A 184 37.98 8.87 8.14
CA LYS A 184 39.24 8.21 8.53
C LYS A 184 39.51 6.95 7.71
N LEU A 185 38.51 6.09 7.52
CA LEU A 185 38.65 4.87 6.71
C LEU A 185 38.96 5.19 5.24
N LEU A 186 38.29 6.18 4.66
CA LEU A 186 38.57 6.66 3.31
C LEU A 186 39.97 7.29 3.20
N SER A 187 40.43 8.02 4.21
CA SER A 187 41.79 8.58 4.24
C SER A 187 42.89 7.53 4.43
N LEU A 188 42.56 6.37 4.98
CA LEU A 188 43.49 5.23 5.14
C LEU A 188 43.61 4.39 3.86
N SER A 189 42.66 4.50 2.92
CA SER A 189 42.72 3.82 1.62
C SER A 189 44.02 4.10 0.82
N PRO A 190 44.48 5.36 0.64
CA PRO A 190 45.74 5.61 -0.04
C PRO A 190 46.97 5.13 0.74
N MET A 191 46.92 5.10 2.08
CA MET A 191 48.03 4.53 2.90
C MET A 191 48.11 3.01 2.81
N LEU A 192 46.97 2.32 2.74
CA LEU A 192 46.91 0.87 2.54
C LEU A 192 47.38 0.47 1.14
N ALA A 193 47.07 1.26 0.11
CA ALA A 193 47.57 1.05 -1.24
C ALA A 193 49.10 1.24 -1.35
N ALA A 194 49.67 2.24 -0.66
CA ALA A 194 51.12 2.44 -0.62
C ALA A 194 51.85 1.32 0.16
N ALA A 195 51.27 0.86 1.28
CA ALA A 195 51.87 -0.21 2.08
C ALA A 195 51.85 -1.58 1.38
N THR A 196 50.98 -1.81 0.39
CA THR A 196 50.98 -3.04 -0.42
C THR A 196 52.03 -3.01 -1.54
N GLU A 197 52.41 -1.82 -2.05
CA GLU A 197 53.48 -1.71 -3.05
C GLU A 197 54.88 -1.95 -2.44
N ASP A 198 55.11 -1.55 -1.18
CA ASP A 198 56.39 -1.77 -0.50
C ASP A 198 56.65 -3.25 -0.13
N VAL A 199 55.61 -4.09 -0.07
CA VAL A 199 55.73 -5.54 0.26
C VAL A 199 56.04 -6.39 -0.98
N ASP A 200 55.70 -5.94 -2.18
CA ASP A 200 56.00 -6.65 -3.45
C ASP A 200 57.39 -6.32 -4.02
N ILE A 201 58.15 -5.40 -3.40
CA ILE A 201 59.50 -4.97 -3.86
C ILE A 201 60.64 -5.60 -3.02
N SER A 202 60.36 -6.45 -2.03
CA SER A 202 61.37 -7.22 -1.26
C SER A 202 61.34 -8.72 -1.58
#